data_AF-A0A840EM53-F1
#
_entry.id   AF-A0A840EM53-F1
#
_cell.length_a   1.000
_cell.length_b   1.000
_cell.length_c   1.000
_cell.angle_alpha   90.00
_cell.angle_beta   90.00
_cell.angle_gamma   90.00
#
_symmetry.space_group_name_H-M   'P 1'
#
loop_
_entity.id
_entity.type
_entity.pdbx_description
1 polymer ?
#
loop_
_entity_poly.entity_id
_entity_poly.type
_entity_poly.pdbx_seq_one_letter_code
_entity_poly.pdbx_strand_id
1 'polypeptide(L)'
;MKAKRQSTVEPVFGTLTQFMGLRKVNTLGLKQANKCMQLSAIAYNLKKYLKFIEKRTKSGAGCLALLFSVKNRLQKSISSLLSHSTINYSLN
;
A
#
# COMPACT_ATOMS: atom_id res chain seq x y z
N MET A 1 23.68 13.15 -22.85
CA MET A 1 22.97 12.04 -22.17
C MET A 1 23.14 12.19 -20.66
N LYS A 2 22.03 12.21 -19.89
CA LYS A 2 22.09 12.19 -18.41
C LYS A 2 22.63 10.83 -17.95
N ALA A 3 23.50 10.83 -16.94
CA ALA A 3 24.08 9.59 -16.42
C ALA A 3 22.99 8.67 -15.85
N LYS A 4 23.10 7.35 -16.05
CA LYS A 4 22.12 6.32 -15.62
C LYS A 4 21.80 6.32 -14.11
N ARG A 5 22.57 7.05 -13.30
CA ARG A 5 22.34 7.28 -11.86
C ARG A 5 21.51 8.53 -11.57
N GLN A 6 21.48 9.50 -12.49
CA GLN A 6 20.62 10.69 -12.42
C GLN A 6 19.16 10.38 -12.78
N SER A 7 18.88 9.23 -13.40
CA SER A 7 17.53 8.81 -13.78
C SER A 7 16.78 8.07 -12.67
N THR A 8 17.46 7.58 -11.63
CA THR A 8 16.84 6.72 -10.60
C THR A 8 16.62 7.43 -9.27
N VAL A 9 17.38 8.48 -8.99
CA VAL A 9 17.16 9.34 -7.82
C VAL A 9 16.72 10.68 -8.35
N GLU A 10 15.41 10.95 -8.30
CA GLU A 10 14.88 12.31 -8.43
C GLU A 10 15.77 13.23 -7.61
N PRO A 11 16.27 14.36 -8.15
CA PRO A 11 17.09 15.26 -7.37
C PRO A 11 16.21 15.80 -6.25
N VAL A 12 16.30 15.23 -5.04
CA VAL A 12 15.41 15.57 -3.91
C VAL A 12 15.45 17.07 -3.67
N PHE A 13 16.64 17.68 -3.74
CA PHE A 13 16.80 19.13 -3.69
C PHE A 13 16.18 19.88 -4.89
N GLY A 14 16.25 19.31 -6.10
CA GLY A 14 15.57 19.85 -7.28
C GLY A 14 14.05 19.84 -7.11
N THR A 15 13.46 18.72 -6.69
CA THR A 15 12.01 18.65 -6.44
C THR A 15 11.58 19.61 -5.34
N LEU A 16 12.36 19.71 -4.27
CA LEU A 16 12.08 20.63 -3.19
C LEU A 16 12.11 22.10 -3.65
N THR A 17 13.09 22.49 -4.48
CA THR A 17 13.27 23.86 -4.95
C THR A 17 12.32 24.25 -6.08
N GLN A 18 12.04 23.35 -7.03
CA GLN A 18 11.13 23.62 -8.15
C GLN A 18 9.65 23.47 -7.79
N PHE A 19 9.28 22.47 -6.99
CA PHE A 19 7.88 22.08 -6.81
C PHE A 19 7.36 22.25 -5.38
N MET A 20 8.24 22.16 -4.37
CA MET A 20 7.83 22.27 -2.95
C MET A 20 8.14 23.65 -2.34
N GLY A 21 8.44 24.66 -3.16
CA GLY A 21 8.61 26.04 -2.72
C GLY A 21 9.90 26.35 -1.95
N LEU A 22 10.89 25.44 -1.89
CA LEU A 22 12.17 25.68 -1.21
C LEU A 22 13.19 26.46 -2.05
N ARG A 23 12.77 27.23 -3.05
CA ARG A 23 13.66 28.10 -3.83
C ARG A 23 14.33 29.18 -2.96
N LYS A 24 13.67 29.62 -1.89
CA LYS A 24 14.20 30.59 -0.92
C LYS A 24 13.94 30.08 0.49
N VAL A 25 15.00 30.03 1.30
CA VAL A 25 14.94 29.64 2.72
C VAL A 25 15.19 30.89 3.56
N ASN A 26 14.19 31.28 4.37
CA ASN A 26 14.25 32.50 5.18
C ASN A 26 14.97 32.27 6.52
N THR A 27 16.21 31.77 6.47
CA THR A 27 17.05 31.58 7.65
C THR A 27 18.31 32.42 7.55
N LEU A 28 18.79 32.92 8.70
CA LEU A 28 20.04 33.66 8.76
C LEU A 28 21.22 32.67 8.73
N GLY A 29 22.07 32.82 7.71
CA GLY A 29 23.33 32.08 7.58
C GLY A 29 23.22 30.73 6.84
N LEU A 30 24.26 30.41 6.08
CA LEU A 30 24.35 29.21 5.24
C LEU A 30 24.22 27.90 6.02
N LYS A 31 24.76 27.85 7.25
CA LYS A 31 24.68 26.67 8.11
C LYS A 31 23.23 26.31 8.45
N GLN A 32 22.39 27.31 8.73
CA GLN A 32 20.98 27.09 9.07
C GLN A 32 20.15 26.76 7.82
N ALA A 33 20.44 27.41 6.69
CA ALA A 33 19.83 27.09 5.40
C ALA A 33 20.08 25.62 5.00
N ASN A 34 21.31 25.13 5.16
CA ASN A 34 21.64 23.73 4.91
C ASN A 34 20.87 22.75 5.80
N LYS A 35 20.71 23.05 7.09
CA LYS A 35 19.92 22.22 8.00
C LYS A 35 18.45 22.15 7.57
N CYS A 36 17.84 23.29 7.24
CA CYS A 36 16.46 23.35 6.78
C CYS A 36 16.25 22.57 5.47
N MET A 37 17.19 22.68 4.54
CA MET A 37 17.16 21.96 3.27
C MET A 37 17.28 20.44 3.47
N GLN A 38 18.18 19.98 4.34
CA GLN A 38 18.33 18.57 4.68
C GLN A 38 17.11 18.00 5.42
N LEU A 39 16.56 18.74 6.38
CA LEU A 39 15.33 18.37 7.09
C LEU A 39 14.18 18.14 6.10
N SER A 40 14.02 19.07 5.16
CA SER A 40 12.97 18.98 4.15
C SER A 40 13.16 17.80 3.20
N ALA A 41 14.42 17.46 2.87
CA ALA A 41 14.75 16.28 2.07
C ALA A 41 14.40 14.98 2.79
N ILE A 42 14.71 14.89 4.09
CA ILE A 42 14.32 13.74 4.92
C ILE A 42 12.78 13.64 4.98
N ALA A 43 12.08 14.74 5.23
CA ALA A 43 10.61 14.76 5.27
C ALA A 43 9.97 14.34 3.93
N TYR A 44 10.50 14.79 2.80
CA TYR A 44 10.03 14.40 1.47
C TYR A 44 10.22 12.89 1.23
N ASN A 45 11.38 12.36 1.60
CA ASN A 45 11.68 10.93 1.48
C ASN A 45 10.75 10.10 2.37
N LEU A 46 10.53 10.51 3.62
CA LEU A 46 9.60 9.85 4.55
C LEU A 46 8.16 9.84 4.00
N LYS A 47 7.67 10.98 3.49
CA LYS A 47 6.35 11.08 2.85
C LYS A 47 6.22 10.11 1.66
N LYS A 48 7.27 9.97 0.84
CA LYS A 48 7.29 9.04 -0.30
C LYS A 48 7.26 7.57 0.18
N TYR A 49 7.98 7.26 1.25
CA TYR A 49 8.00 5.92 1.85
C TYR A 49 6.65 5.52 2.46
N LEU A 50 5.97 6.43 3.16
CA LEU A 50 4.64 6.17 3.72
C LEU A 50 3.59 5.86 2.64
N LYS A 51 3.61 6.60 1.52
CA LYS A 51 2.73 6.32 0.37
C LYS A 51 3.01 4.98 -0.31
N PHE A 52 4.20 4.41 -0.13
CA PHE A 52 4.53 3.08 -0.65
C PHE A 52 3.94 1.97 0.22
N ILE A 53 3.95 2.14 1.54
CA ILE A 53 3.40 1.16 2.49
C ILE A 53 1.88 0.98 2.28
N GLU A 54 1.17 2.04 1.91
CA GLU A 54 -0.28 2.01 1.67
C GLU A 54 -0.69 1.42 0.32
N LYS A 55 0.24 1.14 -0.61
CA LYS A 55 -0.09 0.45 -1.87
C LYS A 55 -0.28 -1.06 -1.65
N ARG A 56 -1.20 -1.43 -0.76
CA ARG A 56 -1.83 -2.75 -0.84
C ARG A 56 -2.76 -2.69 -2.05
N THR A 57 -2.42 -3.41 -3.11
CA THR A 57 -3.40 -3.68 -4.17
C THR A 57 -4.64 -4.24 -3.50
N LYS A 58 -5.80 -3.60 -3.69
CA LYS A 58 -7.09 -4.17 -3.29
C LYS A 58 -7.34 -5.37 -4.20
N SER A 59 -6.64 -6.46 -3.92
CA SER A 59 -6.78 -7.71 -4.63
C SER A 59 -8.13 -8.30 -4.23
N GLY A 60 -9.02 -8.44 -5.21
CA GLY A 60 -10.30 -9.13 -5.02
C GLY A 60 -10.13 -10.60 -4.60
N ALA A 61 -8.91 -11.15 -4.63
CA ALA A 61 -8.65 -12.55 -4.28
C ALA A 61 -9.04 -12.88 -2.83
N GLY A 62 -8.86 -11.94 -1.89
CA GLY A 62 -9.30 -12.13 -0.49
C GLY A 62 -10.82 -12.26 -0.36
N CYS A 63 -11.57 -11.46 -1.13
CA CYS A 63 -13.04 -11.54 -1.19
C CYS A 63 -13.49 -12.83 -1.87
N LEU A 64 -12.83 -13.22 -2.98
CA LEU A 64 -13.13 -14.44 -3.72
C LEU A 64 -12.91 -15.71 -2.86
N ALA A 65 -11.81 -15.76 -2.10
CA ALA A 65 -11.50 -16.87 -1.20
C ALA A 65 -12.54 -17.01 -0.07
N LEU A 66 -13.01 -15.88 0.47
CA LEU A 66 -14.04 -15.86 1.50
C LEU A 66 -15.40 -16.33 0.94
N LEU A 67 -15.81 -15.83 -0.24
CA LEU A 67 -17.02 -16.26 -0.94
C LEU A 67 -17.00 -17.76 -1.24
N PHE A 68 -15.87 -18.28 -1.73
CA PHE A 68 -15.69 -19.70 -1.99
C PHE A 68 -15.80 -20.54 -0.71
N SER A 69 -15.19 -20.08 0.39
CA SER A 69 -15.24 -20.77 1.68
C SER A 69 -16.66 -20.82 2.26
N VAL A 70 -17.42 -19.72 2.14
CA VAL A 70 -18.83 -19.66 2.56
C VAL A 70 -19.69 -20.57 1.71
N LYS A 71 -19.52 -20.54 0.38
CA LYS A 71 -20.26 -21.40 -0.56
C LYS A 71 -20.03 -22.88 -0.26
N ASN A 72 -18.78 -23.30 -0.07
CA ASN A 72 -18.45 -24.69 0.23
C ASN A 72 -19.00 -25.15 1.59
N ARG A 73 -18.98 -24.27 2.60
CA ARG A 73 -19.59 -24.57 3.91
C ARG A 73 -21.08 -24.76 3.82
N LEU A 74 -21.79 -23.87 3.12
CA LEU A 74 -23.24 -24.00 2.91
C LEU A 74 -23.57 -25.29 2.16
N GLN A 75 -22.85 -25.59 1.08
CA GLN A 75 -23.05 -26.82 0.32
C GLN A 75 -22.85 -28.06 1.18
N LYS A 76 -21.80 -28.09 2.01
CA LYS A 76 -21.51 -29.20 2.92
C LYS A 76 -22.59 -29.39 3.99
N SER A 77 -23.11 -28.29 4.56
CA SER A 77 -24.21 -28.34 5.52
C SER A 77 -25.49 -28.86 4.88
N ILE A 78 -25.83 -28.40 3.67
CA ILE A 78 -27.00 -28.87 2.91
C ILE A 78 -26.88 -30.36 2.61
N SER A 79 -25.71 -30.83 2.13
CA SER A 79 -25.51 -32.26 1.88
C SER A 79 -25.63 -33.11 3.14
N SER A 80 -25.10 -32.64 4.27
CA SER A 80 -25.22 -33.34 5.56
C SER A 80 -26.67 -33.46 6.01
N LEU A 81 -27.46 -32.39 5.88
CA LEU A 81 -28.88 -32.38 6.21
C LEU A 81 -29.67 -33.38 5.34
N LEU A 82 -29.39 -33.39 4.03
CA LEU A 82 -30.03 -34.32 3.10
C LEU A 82 -29.69 -35.77 3.45
N SER A 83 -28.43 -36.10 3.75
CA SER A 83 -28.01 -37.46 4.14
C SER A 83 -28.70 -37.97 5.41
N HIS A 84 -28.96 -37.11 6.39
CA HIS A 84 -29.73 -37.50 7.59
C HIS A 84 -31.20 -37.79 7.28
N SER A 85 -31.80 -37.03 6.36
CA SER A 85 -33.19 -37.26 5.97
C SER A 85 -33.35 -38.61 5.24
N THR A 86 -32.44 -38.97 4.32
CA THR A 86 -32.51 -40.23 3.58
C THR A 86 -32.33 -41.47 4.47
N ILE A 87 -31.46 -41.40 5.48
CA ILE A 87 -31.24 -42.50 6.43
C ILE A 87 -32.51 -42.78 7.25
N ASN A 88 -33.24 -41.74 7.66
CA ASN A 88 -34.48 -41.89 8.43
C ASN A 88 -35.65 -42.51 7.63
N TYR A 89 -35.66 -42.38 6.30
CA TYR A 89 -36.67 -43.01 5.44
C TYR A 89 -36.33 -44.47 5.07
N SER A 90 -35.07 -44.92 5.17
CA SER A 90 -34.68 -46.33 4.94
C SER A 90 -34.71 -47.22 6.17
N LEU A 91 -34.93 -46.65 7.36
CA LEU A 91 -35.02 -47.37 8.64
C LEU A 91 -36.47 -47.64 9.10
N ASN A 92 -37.46 -47.18 8.33
CA ASN A 92 -38.89 -47.53 8.46
C ASN A 92 -39.29 -48.45 7.31
#